data_AF-A0A1T5DWT2-F1
#
_entry.id   AF-A0A1T5DWT2-F1
#
_cell.length_a   1.000
_cell.length_b   1.000
_cell.length_c   1.000
_cell.angle_alpha   90.00
_cell.angle_beta   90.00
_cell.angle_gamma   90.00
#
_symmetry.space_group_name_H-M   'P 1'
#
loop_
_entity.id
_entity.type
_entity.pdbx_description
1 polymer ?
#
loop_
_entity_poly.entity_id
_entity_poly.type
_entity_poly.pdbx_seq_one_letter_code
_entity_poly.pdbx_strand_id
1 'polypeptide(L)'
;MISTITPLQEAVEQQLLASRSELSKPDLSIDEICAKVLDDMFVLFRQIKTPEMASQLINQCYVLIRNLLDQLWSAPDLFSSFEAVEKLYFRFELSFGFYIQPGNTPPLFLQQQLSEEIKRRLPAISSKLLEKAIPELYILELGYGIESLLNPGKQPQLCYAHLDYIPKLLGGLEQIARDNRDKVWVDRYVFLMIRFNFNYPGFFNRWSEHLTKTLKELDTGRAQKHLFHIERQLTFSYHSGDLCYNLSQEPLLEQMLLYVDDLLEKFTDSVQDNTTFEETSLLTKLNGDELNLIFYYFYKFRIYDYPNKREAAKAFSNTIQSISKQNISYKTLEKFEKSRLEASAIKMKRLLKAVVEAIDQDFKH
;
A
#
# COMPACT_ATOMS: atom_id res chain seq x y z
N MET A 1 -25.20 17.90 -27.05
CA MET A 1 -25.44 16.57 -26.43
C MET A 1 -25.53 16.67 -24.89
N ILE A 2 -25.98 17.81 -24.32
CA ILE A 2 -26.42 17.91 -22.91
C ILE A 2 -27.68 18.79 -22.84
N SER A 3 -28.60 18.61 -23.80
CA SER A 3 -29.89 19.34 -23.77
C SER A 3 -30.79 18.88 -22.63
N THR A 4 -30.46 17.76 -21.97
CA THR A 4 -31.27 17.15 -20.92
C THR A 4 -31.26 17.96 -19.63
N ILE A 5 -30.11 18.52 -19.23
CA ILE A 5 -29.99 19.27 -17.96
C ILE A 5 -30.28 20.77 -18.15
N THR A 6 -30.19 21.29 -19.37
CA THR A 6 -30.41 22.71 -19.68
C THR A 6 -31.72 23.28 -19.12
N PRO A 7 -32.88 22.61 -19.23
CA PRO A 7 -34.14 23.13 -18.66
C PRO A 7 -34.08 23.29 -17.14
N LEU A 8 -33.35 22.41 -16.45
CA LEU A 8 -33.16 22.52 -15.00
C LEU A 8 -32.24 23.69 -14.64
N GLN A 9 -31.17 23.91 -15.41
CA GLN A 9 -30.28 25.05 -15.21
C GLN A 9 -31.02 26.37 -15.39
N GLU A 10 -31.78 26.50 -16.49
CA GLU A 10 -32.58 27.70 -16.78
C GLU A 10 -33.61 27.98 -15.68
N ALA A 11 -34.30 26.94 -15.19
CA ALA A 11 -35.28 27.09 -14.12
C ALA A 11 -34.64 27.51 -12.78
N VAL A 12 -33.48 26.96 -12.43
CA VAL A 12 -32.73 27.35 -11.23
C VAL A 12 -32.19 28.79 -11.35
N GLU A 13 -31.65 29.15 -12.52
CA GLU A 13 -31.17 30.51 -12.78
C GLU A 13 -32.30 31.54 -12.70
N GLN A 14 -33.47 31.24 -13.26
CA GLN A 14 -34.66 32.09 -13.15
C GLN A 14 -35.06 32.30 -11.69
N GLN A 15 -35.05 31.27 -10.86
CA GLN A 15 -35.37 31.40 -9.43
C GLN A 15 -34.31 32.19 -8.66
N LEU A 16 -33.02 32.04 -9.00
CA LEU A 16 -31.93 32.83 -8.42
C LEU A 16 -32.01 34.32 -8.80
N LEU A 17 -32.55 34.65 -9.98
CA LEU A 17 -32.80 36.02 -10.42
C LEU A 17 -34.09 36.60 -9.82
N ALA A 18 -35.13 35.77 -9.69
CA ALA A 18 -36.41 36.14 -9.09
C ALA A 18 -36.36 36.26 -7.55
N SER A 19 -35.41 35.59 -6.89
CA SER A 19 -35.14 35.86 -5.47
C SER A 19 -34.44 37.21 -5.25
N ARG A 20 -33.87 37.79 -6.32
CA ARG A 20 -33.15 39.08 -6.31
C ARG A 20 -33.97 40.26 -6.91
N SER A 21 -35.12 39.99 -7.52
CA SER A 21 -36.03 40.97 -8.12
C SER A 21 -37.43 40.38 -8.30
N GLU A 22 -38.51 41.17 -8.28
CA GLU A 22 -39.91 40.70 -8.43
C GLU A 22 -40.23 40.13 -9.83
N LEU A 23 -39.53 39.08 -10.27
CA LEU A 23 -39.77 38.38 -11.53
C LEU A 23 -40.64 37.12 -11.31
N SER A 24 -41.36 36.74 -12.36
CA SER A 24 -42.33 35.64 -12.37
C SER A 24 -41.69 34.29 -12.04
N LYS A 25 -42.39 33.48 -11.25
CA LYS A 25 -42.05 32.07 -10.96
C LYS A 25 -42.03 31.24 -12.25
N PRO A 26 -41.18 30.19 -12.35
CA PRO A 26 -41.15 29.31 -13.51
C PRO A 26 -42.47 28.54 -13.71
N ASP A 27 -42.79 28.21 -14.97
CA ASP A 27 -44.05 27.56 -15.40
C ASP A 27 -44.17 26.09 -14.96
N LEU A 28 -43.05 25.41 -14.71
CA LEU A 28 -42.98 24.03 -14.18
C LEU A 28 -42.27 24.03 -12.83
N SER A 29 -42.69 23.15 -11.93
CA SER A 29 -42.00 22.98 -10.65
C SER A 29 -40.62 22.35 -10.86
N ILE A 30 -39.64 22.72 -10.02
CA ILE A 30 -38.28 22.15 -10.09
C ILE A 30 -38.31 20.64 -9.93
N ASP A 31 -39.19 20.10 -9.08
CA ASP A 31 -39.37 18.64 -8.90
C ASP A 31 -39.76 17.92 -10.20
N GLU A 32 -40.70 18.48 -10.96
CA GLU A 32 -41.13 17.89 -12.24
C GLU A 32 -40.01 17.91 -13.27
N ILE A 33 -39.24 19.01 -13.31
CA ILE A 33 -38.08 19.13 -14.20
C ILE A 33 -37.01 18.11 -13.79
N CYS A 34 -36.70 17.97 -12.51
CA CYS A 34 -35.76 16.98 -11.98
C CYS A 34 -36.17 15.54 -12.34
N ALA A 35 -37.45 15.19 -12.23
CA ALA A 35 -37.93 13.87 -12.64
C ALA A 35 -37.70 13.61 -14.13
N LYS A 36 -38.03 14.59 -14.98
CA LYS A 36 -37.82 14.50 -16.43
C LYS A 36 -36.34 14.37 -16.81
N VAL A 37 -35.46 15.14 -16.15
CA VAL A 37 -33.99 15.03 -16.34
C VAL A 37 -33.54 13.60 -16.10
N LEU A 38 -33.99 12.97 -15.02
CA LEU A 38 -33.59 11.61 -14.68
C LEU A 38 -34.08 10.58 -15.71
N ASP A 39 -35.33 10.69 -16.15
CA ASP A 39 -35.91 9.81 -17.17
C ASP A 39 -35.18 9.93 -18.52
N ASP A 40 -34.93 11.16 -18.96
CA ASP A 40 -34.19 11.45 -20.19
C ASP A 40 -32.74 10.92 -20.08
N MET A 41 -32.11 11.02 -18.91
CA MET A 41 -30.78 10.44 -18.67
C MET A 41 -30.79 8.91 -18.78
N PHE A 42 -31.82 8.22 -18.28
CA PHE A 42 -31.95 6.77 -18.48
C PHE A 42 -32.09 6.40 -19.96
N VAL A 43 -32.88 7.18 -20.72
CA VAL A 43 -33.03 6.95 -22.16
C VAL A 43 -31.70 7.14 -22.90
N LEU A 44 -30.96 8.20 -22.59
CA LEU A 44 -29.64 8.45 -23.16
C LEU A 44 -28.64 7.35 -22.78
N PHE A 45 -28.63 6.94 -21.52
CA PHE A 45 -27.73 5.90 -21.02
C PHE A 45 -27.92 4.57 -21.76
N ARG A 46 -29.17 4.19 -22.09
CA ARG A 46 -29.47 2.99 -22.90
C ARG A 46 -28.92 3.04 -24.32
N GLN A 47 -28.64 4.23 -24.85
CA GLN A 47 -28.10 4.41 -26.20
C GLN A 47 -26.56 4.36 -26.23
N ILE A 48 -25.92 4.31 -25.07
CA ILE A 48 -24.46 4.29 -24.95
C ILE A 48 -23.90 2.93 -25.37
N LYS A 49 -22.85 2.98 -26.18
CA LYS A 49 -22.22 1.79 -26.78
C LYS A 49 -20.94 1.34 -26.09
N THR A 50 -20.29 2.21 -25.31
CA THR A 50 -19.03 1.90 -24.63
C THR A 50 -18.98 2.47 -23.20
N PRO A 51 -18.19 1.86 -22.30
CA PRO A 51 -17.99 2.37 -20.94
C PRO A 51 -17.39 3.78 -20.89
N GLU A 52 -16.53 4.14 -21.83
CA GLU A 52 -15.87 5.45 -21.88
C GLU A 52 -16.88 6.55 -22.22
N MET A 53 -17.80 6.28 -23.15
CA MET A 53 -18.90 7.18 -23.47
C MET A 53 -19.83 7.37 -22.26
N ALA A 54 -20.12 6.28 -21.51
CA ALA A 54 -20.88 6.35 -20.26
C ALA A 54 -20.17 7.22 -19.24
N SER A 55 -18.89 6.96 -18.98
CA SER A 55 -18.09 7.79 -18.08
C SER A 55 -18.12 9.26 -18.49
N GLN A 56 -17.85 9.58 -19.75
CA GLN A 56 -17.83 10.97 -20.21
C GLN A 56 -19.19 11.68 -20.00
N LEU A 57 -20.30 11.06 -20.42
CA LEU A 57 -21.63 11.64 -20.28
C LEU A 57 -22.02 11.83 -18.81
N ILE A 58 -21.82 10.79 -17.99
CA ILE A 58 -22.20 10.82 -16.57
C ILE A 58 -21.39 11.87 -15.82
N ASN A 59 -20.08 12.00 -16.09
CA ASN A 59 -19.25 13.01 -15.43
C ASN A 59 -19.61 14.44 -15.84
N GLN A 60 -19.97 14.67 -17.10
CA GLN A 60 -20.49 15.97 -17.53
C GLN A 60 -21.79 16.32 -16.79
N CYS A 61 -22.71 15.38 -16.69
CA CYS A 61 -23.98 15.57 -15.99
C CYS A 61 -23.77 15.80 -14.48
N TYR A 62 -22.89 15.00 -13.87
CA TYR A 62 -22.51 15.14 -12.47
C TYR A 62 -22.00 16.56 -12.17
N VAL A 63 -21.07 17.10 -12.97
CA VAL A 63 -20.53 18.46 -12.78
C VAL A 63 -21.63 19.51 -12.85
N LEU A 64 -22.58 19.38 -13.80
CA LEU A 64 -23.69 20.32 -13.92
C LEU A 64 -24.63 20.27 -12.71
N ILE A 65 -25.05 19.07 -12.30
CA ILE A 65 -25.92 18.88 -11.11
C ILE A 65 -25.22 19.42 -9.86
N ARG A 66 -23.94 19.11 -9.68
CA ARG A 66 -23.12 19.59 -8.57
C ARG A 66 -23.05 21.12 -8.53
N ASN A 67 -22.84 21.77 -9.66
CA ASN A 67 -22.81 23.24 -9.72
C ASN A 67 -24.17 23.86 -9.35
N LEU A 68 -25.29 23.24 -9.75
CA LEU A 68 -26.63 23.69 -9.35
C LEU A 68 -26.84 23.56 -7.84
N LEU A 69 -26.41 22.44 -7.24
CA LEU A 69 -26.46 22.25 -5.79
C LEU A 69 -25.62 23.30 -5.07
N ASP A 70 -24.41 23.58 -5.54
CA ASP A 70 -23.51 24.57 -4.93
C ASP A 70 -24.12 26.00 -4.96
N GLN A 71 -24.78 26.36 -6.07
CA GLN A 71 -25.48 27.64 -6.21
C GLN A 71 -26.69 27.73 -5.27
N LEU A 72 -27.53 26.69 -5.23
CA LEU A 72 -28.71 26.63 -4.37
C LEU A 72 -28.36 26.56 -2.89
N TRP A 73 -27.28 25.85 -2.53
CA TRP A 73 -26.76 25.79 -1.16
C TRP A 73 -26.34 27.18 -0.64
N SER A 74 -25.87 28.04 -1.55
CA SER A 74 -25.50 29.42 -1.25
C SER A 74 -26.70 30.38 -1.20
N ALA A 75 -27.92 29.90 -1.46
CA ALA A 75 -29.16 30.69 -1.55
C ALA A 75 -30.25 30.12 -0.61
N PRO A 76 -30.25 30.48 0.68
CA PRO A 76 -31.16 29.90 1.69
C PRO A 76 -32.66 30.03 1.36
N ASP A 77 -33.05 31.11 0.67
CA ASP A 77 -34.45 31.36 0.29
C ASP A 77 -34.99 30.36 -0.75
N LEU A 78 -34.11 29.57 -1.38
CA LEU A 78 -34.45 28.57 -2.39
C LEU A 78 -34.32 27.14 -1.85
N PHE A 79 -34.47 26.94 -0.54
CA PHE A 79 -34.31 25.64 0.11
C PHE A 79 -35.18 24.53 -0.51
N SER A 80 -36.43 24.82 -0.90
CA SER A 80 -37.29 23.82 -1.56
C SER A 80 -36.72 23.35 -2.89
N SER A 81 -36.08 24.25 -3.64
CA SER A 81 -35.44 23.92 -4.92
C SER A 81 -34.13 23.17 -4.70
N PHE A 82 -33.39 23.51 -3.65
CA PHE A 82 -32.25 22.72 -3.19
C PHE A 82 -32.66 21.26 -2.90
N GLU A 83 -33.71 21.04 -2.09
CA GLU A 83 -34.18 19.69 -1.75
C GLU A 83 -34.60 18.87 -2.99
N ALA A 84 -35.21 19.52 -3.98
CA ALA A 84 -35.60 18.86 -5.23
C ALA A 84 -34.37 18.39 -6.03
N VAL A 85 -33.37 19.26 -6.20
CA VAL A 85 -32.12 18.94 -6.91
C VAL A 85 -31.27 17.96 -6.11
N GLU A 86 -31.30 18.01 -4.78
CA GLU A 86 -30.63 17.04 -3.90
C GLU A 86 -31.20 15.63 -4.09
N LYS A 87 -32.53 15.49 -4.14
CA LYS A 87 -33.19 14.21 -4.46
C LYS A 87 -32.78 13.69 -5.84
N LEU A 88 -32.68 14.57 -6.84
CA LEU A 88 -32.16 14.21 -8.16
C LEU A 88 -30.73 13.69 -8.07
N TYR A 89 -29.85 14.40 -7.35
CA TYR A 89 -28.45 14.02 -7.17
C TYR A 89 -28.32 12.61 -6.58
N PHE A 90 -29.00 12.31 -5.47
CA PHE A 90 -28.90 10.99 -4.84
C PHE A 90 -29.48 9.87 -5.72
N ARG A 91 -30.55 10.13 -6.48
CA ARG A 91 -31.08 9.16 -7.45
C ARG A 91 -30.13 8.95 -8.64
N PHE A 92 -29.49 10.02 -9.10
CA PHE A 92 -28.48 9.98 -10.15
C PHE A 92 -27.26 9.17 -9.70
N GLU A 93 -26.76 9.43 -8.50
CA GLU A 93 -25.66 8.68 -7.87
C GLU A 93 -26.02 7.20 -7.70
N LEU A 94 -27.20 6.88 -7.19
CA LEU A 94 -27.66 5.50 -7.03
C LEU A 94 -27.69 4.74 -8.37
N SER A 95 -28.03 5.43 -9.46
CA SER A 95 -28.21 4.81 -10.77
C SER A 95 -26.93 4.73 -11.59
N PHE A 96 -26.05 5.73 -11.45
CA PHE A 96 -24.91 5.93 -12.33
C PHE A 96 -23.58 6.11 -11.59
N GLY A 97 -23.56 5.95 -10.25
CA GLY A 97 -22.40 6.23 -9.39
C GLY A 97 -21.13 5.51 -9.79
N PHE A 98 -21.25 4.30 -10.34
CA PHE A 98 -20.11 3.52 -10.86
C PHE A 98 -19.31 4.26 -11.96
N TYR A 99 -19.95 5.16 -12.71
CA TYR A 99 -19.32 5.91 -13.80
C TYR A 99 -18.80 7.28 -13.36
N ILE A 100 -19.12 7.74 -12.14
CA ILE A 100 -18.62 9.00 -11.60
C ILE A 100 -17.13 8.83 -11.30
N GLN A 101 -16.31 9.75 -11.81
CA GLN A 101 -14.87 9.72 -11.60
C GLN A 101 -14.54 9.97 -10.13
N PRO A 102 -13.73 9.09 -9.50
CA PRO A 102 -13.31 9.22 -8.10
C PRO A 102 -12.70 10.59 -7.75
N GLY A 103 -11.96 11.18 -8.69
CA GLY A 103 -11.29 12.47 -8.54
C GLY A 103 -12.18 13.70 -8.66
N ASN A 104 -13.46 13.54 -9.00
CA ASN A 104 -14.38 14.68 -9.10
C ASN A 104 -14.54 15.39 -7.76
N THR A 105 -14.80 16.70 -7.78
CA THR A 105 -15.11 17.43 -6.55
C THR A 105 -16.56 17.14 -6.12
N PRO A 106 -16.82 16.80 -4.85
CA PRO A 106 -18.18 16.63 -4.33
C PRO A 106 -18.94 17.97 -4.23
N PRO A 107 -20.29 17.94 -4.18
CA PRO A 107 -21.11 19.10 -3.81
C PRO A 107 -20.73 19.70 -2.45
N LEU A 108 -20.80 21.04 -2.32
CA LEU A 108 -20.41 21.78 -1.12
C LEU A 108 -21.13 21.32 0.15
N PHE A 109 -22.43 21.03 0.06
CA PHE A 109 -23.20 20.56 1.23
C PHE A 109 -22.68 19.21 1.75
N LEU A 110 -22.26 18.29 0.87
CA LEU A 110 -21.64 17.02 1.27
C LEU A 110 -20.24 17.21 1.85
N GLN A 111 -19.46 18.18 1.33
CA GLN A 111 -18.18 18.55 1.93
C GLN A 111 -18.37 19.07 3.37
N GLN A 112 -19.40 19.89 3.58
CA GLN A 112 -19.75 20.42 4.89
C GLN A 112 -20.21 19.31 5.84
N GLN A 113 -21.10 18.42 5.40
CA GLN A 113 -21.55 17.27 6.20
C GLN A 113 -20.37 16.37 6.60
N LEU A 114 -19.45 16.09 5.67
CA LEU A 114 -18.25 15.32 5.96
C LEU A 114 -17.34 16.03 6.97
N SER A 115 -17.16 17.35 6.81
CA SER A 115 -16.40 18.19 7.77
C SER A 115 -17.01 18.14 9.17
N GLU A 116 -18.32 18.24 9.29
CA GLU A 116 -19.06 18.15 10.55
C GLU A 116 -18.92 16.75 11.17
N GLU A 117 -18.98 15.70 10.38
CA GLU A 117 -18.77 14.33 10.84
C GLU A 117 -17.36 14.13 11.41
N ILE A 118 -16.33 14.59 10.69
CA ILE A 118 -14.93 14.55 11.14
C ILE A 118 -14.78 15.29 12.46
N LYS A 119 -15.24 16.55 12.53
CA LYS A 119 -15.15 17.38 13.75
C LYS A 119 -15.83 16.73 14.94
N ARG A 120 -16.94 16.03 14.72
CA ARG A 120 -17.69 15.32 15.77
C ARG A 120 -16.98 14.06 16.25
N ARG A 121 -16.41 13.26 15.35
CA ARG A 121 -15.90 11.90 15.66
C ARG A 121 -14.41 11.88 15.98
N LEU A 122 -13.59 12.58 15.20
CA LEU A 122 -12.13 12.47 15.25
C LEU A 122 -11.53 12.82 16.61
N PRO A 123 -11.94 13.89 17.33
CA PRO A 123 -11.34 14.22 18.63
C PRO A 123 -11.48 13.09 19.65
N ALA A 124 -12.68 12.50 19.77
CA ALA A 124 -12.93 11.41 20.71
C ALA A 124 -12.16 10.13 20.33
N ILE A 125 -12.07 9.83 19.03
CA ILE A 125 -11.25 8.73 18.50
C ILE A 125 -9.78 8.97 18.88
N SER A 126 -9.22 10.13 18.56
CA SER A 126 -7.82 10.48 18.83
C SER A 126 -7.46 10.34 20.30
N SER A 127 -8.30 10.85 21.22
CA SER A 127 -8.08 10.68 22.67
C SER A 127 -8.01 9.20 23.07
N LYS A 128 -8.91 8.36 22.55
CA LYS A 128 -8.92 6.92 22.85
C LYS A 128 -7.75 6.16 22.24
N LEU A 129 -7.24 6.60 21.10
CA LEU A 129 -6.04 6.02 20.50
C LEU A 129 -4.78 6.35 21.32
N LEU A 130 -4.69 7.57 21.88
CA LEU A 130 -3.62 7.96 22.81
C LEU A 130 -3.64 7.11 24.09
N GLU A 131 -4.82 6.84 24.66
CA GLU A 131 -4.98 5.93 25.81
C GLU A 131 -4.45 4.51 25.53
N LYS A 132 -4.35 4.12 24.24
CA LYS A 132 -3.82 2.82 23.79
C LYS A 132 -2.32 2.82 23.51
N ALA A 133 -1.61 3.86 23.94
CA ALA A 133 -0.18 4.05 23.72
C ALA A 133 0.22 4.04 22.23
N ILE A 134 -0.70 4.41 21.33
CA ILE A 134 -0.34 4.71 19.94
C ILE A 134 0.46 6.03 19.95
N PRO A 135 1.60 6.12 19.23
CA PRO A 135 2.45 7.30 19.25
C PRO A 135 1.68 8.58 18.94
N GLU A 136 1.85 9.61 19.78
CA GLU A 136 1.16 10.90 19.62
C GLU A 136 1.41 11.52 18.25
N LEU A 137 2.65 11.43 17.75
CA LEU A 137 3.01 11.91 16.42
C LEU A 137 2.15 11.26 15.32
N TYR A 138 1.81 9.97 15.42
CA TYR A 138 0.94 9.32 14.43
C TYR A 138 -0.49 9.89 14.47
N ILE A 139 -0.99 10.20 15.65
CA ILE A 139 -2.33 10.78 15.85
C ILE A 139 -2.37 12.23 15.37
N LEU A 140 -1.28 12.99 15.56
CA LEU A 140 -1.14 14.34 15.01
C LEU A 140 -1.12 14.33 13.48
N GLU A 141 -0.35 13.45 12.85
CA GLU A 141 -0.33 13.36 11.38
C GLU A 141 -1.67 12.89 10.80
N LEU A 142 -2.43 12.04 11.51
CA LEU A 142 -3.81 11.71 11.14
C LEU A 142 -4.69 12.97 11.14
N GLY A 143 -4.60 13.79 12.19
CA GLY A 143 -5.31 15.06 12.30
C GLY A 143 -4.94 16.01 11.16
N TYR A 144 -3.64 16.25 10.96
CA TYR A 144 -3.14 17.14 9.91
C TYR A 144 -3.51 16.68 8.50
N GLY A 145 -3.42 15.38 8.22
CA GLY A 145 -3.84 14.81 6.95
C GLY A 145 -5.32 15.08 6.69
N ILE A 146 -6.20 14.69 7.62
CA ILE A 146 -7.65 14.89 7.47
C ILE A 146 -8.01 16.38 7.37
N GLU A 147 -7.44 17.24 8.21
CA GLU A 147 -7.67 18.68 8.14
C GLU A 147 -7.19 19.27 6.82
N SER A 148 -6.10 18.77 6.24
CA SER A 148 -5.59 19.28 4.97
C SER A 148 -6.55 19.02 3.80
N LEU A 149 -7.31 17.91 3.81
CA LEU A 149 -8.37 17.66 2.83
C LEU A 149 -9.48 18.72 2.89
N LEU A 150 -9.80 19.21 4.09
CA LEU A 150 -10.87 20.19 4.32
C LEU A 150 -10.43 21.63 4.03
N ASN A 151 -9.14 21.87 3.82
CA ASN A 151 -8.60 23.21 3.63
C ASN A 151 -8.54 23.56 2.13
N PRO A 152 -9.26 24.61 1.69
CA PRO A 152 -9.17 25.08 0.31
C PRO A 152 -7.72 25.43 -0.06
N GLY A 153 -7.27 24.93 -1.21
CA GLY A 153 -5.93 25.22 -1.75
C GLY A 153 -4.80 24.31 -1.26
N LYS A 154 -5.06 23.36 -0.34
CA LYS A 154 -4.10 22.29 -0.02
C LYS A 154 -4.31 21.08 -0.93
N GLN A 155 -3.24 20.30 -1.11
CA GLN A 155 -3.25 19.05 -1.86
C GLN A 155 -3.06 17.86 -0.91
N PRO A 156 -3.72 16.71 -1.16
CA PRO A 156 -4.74 16.51 -2.18
C PRO A 156 -6.04 17.27 -1.87
N GLN A 157 -6.78 17.65 -2.90
CA GLN A 157 -8.11 18.24 -2.75
C GLN A 157 -9.13 17.18 -2.31
N LEU A 158 -10.17 17.61 -1.58
CA LEU A 158 -11.30 16.74 -1.28
C LEU A 158 -12.02 16.33 -2.57
N CYS A 159 -12.09 15.03 -2.84
CA CYS A 159 -12.73 14.45 -4.02
C CYS A 159 -13.88 13.50 -3.65
N TYR A 160 -14.58 13.02 -4.66
CA TYR A 160 -15.79 12.22 -4.55
C TYR A 160 -15.51 10.88 -3.85
N ALA A 161 -14.35 10.26 -4.12
CA ALA A 161 -13.92 9.06 -3.40
C ALA A 161 -13.80 9.26 -1.88
N HIS A 162 -13.51 10.49 -1.42
CA HIS A 162 -13.39 10.79 0.00
C HIS A 162 -14.72 10.70 0.76
N LEU A 163 -15.86 10.80 0.07
CA LEU A 163 -17.18 10.65 0.69
C LEU A 163 -17.39 9.22 1.23
N ASP A 164 -16.86 8.20 0.55
CA ASP A 164 -16.90 6.81 1.02
C ASP A 164 -15.68 6.47 1.89
N TYR A 165 -14.51 6.99 1.53
CA TYR A 165 -13.26 6.67 2.20
C TYR A 165 -13.19 7.16 3.65
N ILE A 166 -13.50 8.44 3.92
CA ILE A 166 -13.31 9.02 5.25
C ILE A 166 -14.21 8.35 6.31
N PRO A 167 -15.53 8.14 6.07
CA PRO A 167 -16.37 7.44 7.05
C PRO A 167 -15.88 6.03 7.37
N LYS A 168 -15.36 5.31 6.36
CA LYS A 168 -14.77 3.97 6.53
C LYS A 168 -13.48 4.01 7.35
N LEU A 169 -12.58 4.95 7.08
CA LEU A 169 -11.36 5.17 7.86
C LEU A 169 -11.70 5.47 9.33
N LEU A 170 -12.61 6.43 9.57
CA LEU A 170 -13.07 6.78 10.92
C LEU A 170 -13.73 5.59 11.61
N GLY A 171 -14.52 4.79 10.90
CA GLY A 171 -15.11 3.56 11.41
C GLY A 171 -14.06 2.53 11.83
N GLY A 172 -13.00 2.34 11.04
CA GLY A 172 -11.87 1.46 11.39
C GLY A 172 -11.10 1.95 12.62
N LEU A 173 -10.83 3.26 12.69
CA LEU A 173 -10.16 3.86 13.84
C LEU A 173 -11.01 3.76 15.12
N GLU A 174 -12.32 3.95 15.00
CA GLU A 174 -13.25 3.82 16.10
C GLU A 174 -13.35 2.37 16.62
N GLN A 175 -13.22 1.38 15.74
CA GLN A 175 -13.11 -0.03 16.16
C GLN A 175 -11.86 -0.27 17.00
N ILE A 176 -10.71 0.32 16.63
CA ILE A 176 -9.51 0.27 17.47
C ILE A 176 -9.77 0.96 18.80
N ALA A 177 -10.30 2.19 18.79
CA ALA A 177 -10.56 3.00 19.97
C ALA A 177 -11.46 2.32 21.01
N ARG A 178 -12.49 1.57 20.56
CA ARG A 178 -13.49 0.92 21.43
C ARG A 178 -13.11 -0.50 21.87
N ASP A 179 -12.10 -1.12 21.26
CA ASP A 179 -11.73 -2.50 21.57
C ASP A 179 -10.89 -2.57 22.85
N ASN A 180 -11.45 -3.09 23.94
CA ASN A 180 -10.81 -3.09 25.26
C ASN A 180 -9.82 -4.23 25.51
N ARG A 181 -9.55 -5.10 24.53
CA ARG A 181 -8.64 -6.24 24.71
C ARG A 181 -7.18 -5.79 24.78
N ASP A 182 -6.33 -6.61 25.38
CA ASP A 182 -4.88 -6.37 25.34
C ASP A 182 -4.28 -6.88 24.02
N LYS A 183 -3.63 -5.98 23.28
CA LYS A 183 -3.13 -6.21 21.91
C LYS A 183 -1.97 -5.25 21.61
N VAL A 184 -1.16 -5.60 20.61
CA VAL A 184 -0.16 -4.68 20.04
C VAL A 184 -0.87 -3.61 19.21
N TRP A 185 -1.24 -2.51 19.87
CA TRP A 185 -2.09 -1.47 19.28
C TRP A 185 -1.39 -0.62 18.23
N VAL A 186 -0.09 -0.36 18.40
CA VAL A 186 0.72 0.40 17.44
C VAL A 186 0.71 -0.29 16.08
N ASP A 187 1.07 -1.57 16.03
CA ASP A 187 1.06 -2.38 14.80
C ASP A 187 -0.33 -2.40 14.16
N ARG A 188 -1.38 -2.60 14.96
CA ARG A 188 -2.76 -2.61 14.45
C ARG A 188 -3.18 -1.28 13.86
N TYR A 189 -2.74 -0.18 14.45
CA TYR A 189 -2.97 1.16 13.91
C TYR A 189 -2.23 1.33 12.58
N VAL A 190 -0.95 0.96 12.51
CA VAL A 190 -0.16 1.02 11.26
C VAL A 190 -0.79 0.16 10.17
N PHE A 191 -1.18 -1.08 10.47
CA PHE A 191 -1.86 -1.95 9.50
C PHE A 191 -3.25 -1.43 9.10
N LEU A 192 -3.95 -0.71 9.98
CA LEU A 192 -5.19 -0.03 9.62
C LEU A 192 -4.90 1.10 8.61
N MET A 193 -3.86 1.91 8.85
CA MET A 193 -3.45 2.97 7.93
C MET A 193 -3.03 2.41 6.58
N ILE A 194 -2.30 1.29 6.55
CA ILE A 194 -1.97 0.56 5.32
C ILE A 194 -3.25 0.05 4.63
N ARG A 195 -4.13 -0.62 5.37
CA ARG A 195 -5.36 -1.22 4.82
C ARG A 195 -6.25 -0.20 4.12
N PHE A 196 -6.39 0.97 4.71
CA PHE A 196 -7.16 2.08 4.15
C PHE A 196 -6.33 2.97 3.21
N ASN A 197 -5.05 2.66 3.00
CA ASN A 197 -4.13 3.45 2.20
C ASN A 197 -4.13 4.94 2.59
N PHE A 198 -3.89 5.22 3.87
CA PHE A 198 -3.66 6.57 4.39
C PHE A 198 -2.26 7.05 3.96
N ASN A 199 -2.04 7.20 2.65
CA ASN A 199 -0.80 7.63 2.01
C ASN A 199 -0.51 9.12 2.17
N TYR A 200 -0.86 9.69 3.33
CA TYR A 200 -0.45 11.03 3.72
C TYR A 200 1.06 11.05 4.01
N PRO A 201 1.86 11.91 3.33
CA PRO A 201 3.32 11.92 3.48
C PRO A 201 3.80 12.09 4.93
N GLY A 202 3.09 12.90 5.72
CA GLY A 202 3.44 13.13 7.13
C GLY A 202 3.42 11.84 7.94
N PHE A 203 2.42 10.98 7.73
CA PHE A 203 2.33 9.70 8.43
C PHE A 203 3.50 8.77 8.08
N PHE A 204 3.80 8.62 6.79
CA PHE A 204 4.94 7.83 6.33
C PHE A 204 6.26 8.32 6.93
N ASN A 205 6.49 9.65 6.95
CA ASN A 205 7.69 10.24 7.52
C ASN A 205 7.85 9.92 9.01
N ARG A 206 6.77 10.01 9.80
CA ARG A 206 6.84 9.65 11.23
C ARG A 206 7.10 8.16 11.44
N TRP A 207 6.52 7.31 10.59
CA TRP A 207 6.77 5.89 10.64
C TRP A 207 8.24 5.55 10.33
N SER A 208 8.78 6.10 9.25
CA SER A 208 10.17 5.86 8.83
C SER A 208 11.19 6.44 9.82
N GLU A 209 10.92 7.62 10.39
CA GLU A 209 11.70 8.22 11.49
C GLU A 209 11.74 7.30 12.71
N HIS A 210 10.60 6.76 13.12
CA HIS A 210 10.49 5.85 14.26
C HIS A 210 11.27 4.55 14.01
N LEU A 211 11.13 3.97 12.82
CA LEU A 211 11.88 2.79 12.41
C LEU A 211 13.39 3.07 12.44
N THR A 212 13.85 4.14 11.79
CA THR A 212 15.27 4.53 11.79
C THR A 212 15.82 4.71 13.19
N LYS A 213 15.06 5.37 14.07
CA LYS A 213 15.47 5.56 15.46
C LYS A 213 15.62 4.22 16.18
N THR A 214 14.65 3.32 16.02
CA THR A 214 14.68 1.97 16.61
C THR A 214 15.89 1.19 16.13
N LEU A 215 16.20 1.25 14.83
CA LEU A 215 17.36 0.55 14.27
C LEU A 215 18.69 1.09 14.79
N LYS A 216 18.81 2.40 15.06
CA LYS A 216 20.02 3.01 15.64
C LYS A 216 20.28 2.59 17.08
N GLU A 217 19.24 2.21 17.82
CA GLU A 217 19.33 1.75 19.21
C GLU A 217 19.69 0.25 19.32
N LEU A 218 19.62 -0.48 18.21
CA LEU A 218 19.94 -1.91 18.13
C LEU A 218 21.36 -2.15 17.60
N ASP A 219 21.98 -3.26 17.99
CA ASP A 219 23.18 -3.74 17.32
C ASP A 219 22.87 -4.21 15.88
N THR A 220 23.86 -4.16 14.99
CA THR A 220 23.69 -4.43 13.54
C THR A 220 22.95 -5.74 13.26
N GLY A 221 23.27 -6.82 13.98
CA GLY A 221 22.63 -8.13 13.77
C GLY A 221 21.17 -8.15 14.22
N ARG A 222 20.81 -7.46 15.31
CA ARG A 222 19.41 -7.31 15.74
C ARG A 222 18.64 -6.33 14.85
N ALA A 223 19.26 -5.25 14.40
CA ALA A 223 18.66 -4.30 13.47
C ALA A 223 18.27 -5.00 12.15
N GLN A 224 19.16 -5.81 11.60
CA GLN A 224 18.88 -6.57 10.37
C GLN A 224 17.73 -7.59 10.56
N LYS A 225 17.73 -8.35 11.66
CA LYS A 225 16.61 -9.26 11.97
C LYS A 225 15.29 -8.53 12.16
N HIS A 226 15.33 -7.34 12.75
CA HIS A 226 14.14 -6.50 12.93
C HIS A 226 13.61 -5.99 11.59
N LEU A 227 14.48 -5.55 10.67
CA LEU A 227 14.09 -5.16 9.31
C LEU A 227 13.43 -6.32 8.55
N PHE A 228 14.03 -7.51 8.53
CA PHE A 228 13.43 -8.69 7.90
C PHE A 228 12.07 -9.07 8.51
N HIS A 229 11.89 -8.83 9.81
CA HIS A 229 10.58 -9.03 10.45
C HIS A 229 9.54 -8.05 9.91
N ILE A 230 9.90 -6.77 9.80
CA ILE A 230 9.01 -5.72 9.28
C ILE A 230 8.71 -5.94 7.81
N GLU A 231 9.72 -6.18 6.97
CA GLU A 231 9.57 -6.54 5.55
C GLU A 231 8.54 -7.66 5.40
N ARG A 232 8.73 -8.76 6.13
CA ARG A 232 7.80 -9.89 6.11
C ARG A 232 6.37 -9.48 6.49
N GLN A 233 6.20 -8.65 7.53
CA GLN A 233 4.88 -8.17 7.94
C GLN A 233 4.22 -7.31 6.85
N LEU A 234 4.97 -6.43 6.21
CA LEU A 234 4.50 -5.58 5.12
C LEU A 234 4.14 -6.42 3.88
N THR A 235 4.98 -7.38 3.49
CA THR A 235 4.71 -8.27 2.34
C THR A 235 3.44 -9.09 2.51
N PHE A 236 3.05 -9.44 3.74
CA PHE A 236 1.78 -10.11 4.03
C PHE A 236 0.61 -9.15 4.32
N SER A 237 0.84 -7.84 4.27
CA SER A 237 -0.20 -6.83 4.41
C SER A 237 -0.92 -6.59 3.09
N TYR A 238 -2.12 -6.03 3.19
CA TYR A 238 -2.95 -5.69 2.03
C TYR A 238 -3.58 -4.31 2.24
N HIS A 239 -3.69 -3.56 1.15
CA HIS A 239 -4.42 -2.29 1.09
C HIS A 239 -5.59 -2.41 0.13
N SER A 240 -6.71 -1.78 0.47
CA SER A 240 -7.90 -1.76 -0.40
C SER A 240 -7.62 -0.88 -1.61
N GLY A 241 -7.76 -1.41 -2.83
CA GLY A 241 -7.53 -0.65 -4.06
C GLY A 241 -8.48 0.54 -4.26
N ASP A 242 -9.69 0.45 -3.70
CA ASP A 242 -10.74 1.46 -3.87
C ASP A 242 -10.73 2.57 -2.80
N LEU A 243 -9.84 2.48 -1.81
CA LEU A 243 -9.79 3.40 -0.67
C LEU A 243 -8.40 4.02 -0.61
N CYS A 244 -8.32 5.34 -0.62
CA CYS A 244 -7.05 6.04 -0.46
C CYS A 244 -7.25 7.48 0.01
N TYR A 245 -6.23 7.99 0.70
CA TYR A 245 -6.16 9.41 1.08
C TYR A 245 -5.79 10.33 -0.10
N ASN A 246 -4.89 9.88 -0.99
CA ASN A 246 -4.43 10.62 -2.14
C ASN A 246 -4.39 9.71 -3.38
N LEU A 247 -5.27 9.95 -4.34
CA LEU A 247 -5.39 9.18 -5.59
C LEU A 247 -4.15 9.29 -6.49
N SER A 248 -3.39 10.38 -6.37
CA SER A 248 -2.23 10.66 -7.24
C SER A 248 -0.90 10.20 -6.66
N GLN A 249 -0.91 9.70 -5.42
CA GLN A 249 0.30 9.27 -4.73
C GLN A 249 0.34 7.75 -4.64
N GLU A 250 1.55 7.21 -4.66
CA GLU A 250 1.80 5.79 -4.49
C GLU A 250 1.15 5.27 -3.18
N PRO A 251 0.67 4.02 -3.14
CA PRO A 251 0.12 3.46 -1.92
C PRO A 251 1.10 3.45 -0.75
N LEU A 252 0.59 3.63 0.47
CA LEU A 252 1.40 3.67 1.68
C LEU A 252 2.22 2.38 1.85
N LEU A 253 1.62 1.23 1.55
CA LEU A 253 2.29 -0.07 1.64
C LEU A 253 3.55 -0.14 0.77
N GLU A 254 3.44 0.31 -0.49
CA GLU A 254 4.56 0.30 -1.43
C GLU A 254 5.66 1.26 -0.99
N GLN A 255 5.29 2.47 -0.52
CA GLN A 255 6.26 3.41 0.06
C GLN A 255 7.02 2.80 1.25
N MET A 256 6.32 2.06 2.12
CA MET A 256 6.94 1.39 3.28
C MET A 256 7.83 0.22 2.88
N LEU A 257 7.43 -0.59 1.89
CA LEU A 257 8.24 -1.68 1.35
C LEU A 257 9.53 -1.14 0.72
N LEU A 258 9.41 -0.17 -0.20
CA LEU A 258 10.56 0.46 -0.84
C LEU A 258 11.55 1.04 0.17
N TYR A 259 11.05 1.64 1.25
CA TYR A 259 11.89 2.17 2.31
C TYR A 259 12.64 1.09 3.09
N VAL A 260 11.97 -0.03 3.40
CA VAL A 260 12.59 -1.15 4.11
C VAL A 260 13.63 -1.85 3.24
N ASP A 261 13.34 -2.00 1.94
CA ASP A 261 14.26 -2.58 0.96
C ASP A 261 15.53 -1.73 0.83
N ASP A 262 15.40 -0.40 0.70
CA ASP A 262 16.55 0.53 0.67
C ASP A 262 17.40 0.45 1.95
N LEU A 263 16.77 0.25 3.12
CA LEU A 263 17.51 0.02 4.37
C LEU A 263 18.24 -1.34 4.35
N LEU A 264 17.58 -2.41 3.92
CA LEU A 264 18.18 -3.74 3.82
C LEU A 264 19.36 -3.79 2.84
N GLU A 265 19.27 -3.10 1.70
CA GLU A 265 20.36 -2.93 0.74
C GLU A 265 21.55 -2.22 1.40
N LYS A 266 21.32 -1.12 2.12
CA LYS A 266 22.39 -0.40 2.86
C LYS A 266 23.06 -1.27 3.92
N PHE A 267 22.31 -2.12 4.62
CA PHE A 267 22.90 -3.08 5.54
C PHE A 267 23.75 -4.12 4.81
N THR A 268 23.32 -4.57 3.62
CA THR A 268 24.06 -5.52 2.80
C THR A 268 25.37 -4.91 2.26
N ASP A 269 25.33 -3.65 1.81
CA ASP A 269 26.50 -2.94 1.29
C ASP A 269 27.49 -2.55 2.40
N SER A 270 26.99 -2.12 3.56
CA SER A 270 27.84 -1.82 4.73
C SER A 270 28.55 -3.05 5.30
N VAL A 271 27.97 -4.25 5.15
CA VAL A 271 28.60 -5.54 5.47
C VAL A 271 29.67 -5.91 4.44
N GLN A 272 29.51 -5.52 3.17
CA GLN A 272 30.55 -5.71 2.16
C GLN A 272 31.76 -4.79 2.36
N ASP A 273 31.57 -3.58 2.89
CA ASP A 273 32.66 -2.60 3.08
C ASP A 273 33.38 -2.71 4.45
N ASN A 274 32.78 -3.28 5.49
CA ASN A 274 33.35 -3.30 6.86
C ASN A 274 33.50 -4.68 7.51
N THR A 275 33.36 -5.79 6.79
CA THR A 275 33.70 -7.11 7.34
C THR A 275 34.57 -7.94 6.41
N THR A 276 35.85 -8.10 6.80
CA THR A 276 36.47 -9.44 6.84
C THR A 276 35.45 -10.36 7.48
N PHE A 277 34.73 -11.11 6.66
CA PHE A 277 33.84 -12.17 7.11
C PHE A 277 34.58 -13.08 8.10
N GLU A 278 34.26 -12.97 9.39
CA GLU A 278 34.14 -14.19 10.20
C GLU A 278 32.82 -14.87 9.79
N GLU A 279 32.75 -15.28 8.51
CA GLU A 279 31.95 -16.41 8.10
C GLU A 279 32.35 -17.53 9.05
N THR A 280 31.38 -18.08 9.80
CA THR A 280 31.55 -19.40 10.43
C THR A 280 31.75 -20.42 9.31
N SER A 281 32.96 -20.45 8.78
CA SER A 281 33.39 -21.37 7.74
C SER A 281 33.37 -22.78 8.32
N LEU A 282 32.87 -23.73 7.54
CA LEU A 282 32.99 -25.14 7.86
C LEU A 282 34.46 -25.53 7.76
N LEU A 283 35.09 -25.72 8.93
CA LEU A 283 36.47 -26.17 9.03
C LEU A 283 36.54 -27.66 8.70
N THR A 284 37.36 -28.01 7.72
CA THR A 284 37.58 -29.41 7.33
C THR A 284 39.03 -29.82 7.56
N LYS A 285 39.28 -31.12 7.75
CA LYS A 285 40.63 -31.70 7.73
C LYS A 285 41.11 -32.04 6.32
N LEU A 286 40.42 -31.54 5.30
CA LEU A 286 40.68 -31.85 3.89
C LEU A 286 41.56 -30.77 3.27
N ASN A 287 42.49 -31.17 2.41
CA ASN A 287 43.26 -30.22 1.63
C ASN A 287 42.47 -29.73 0.40
N GLY A 288 43.00 -28.74 -0.32
CA GLY A 288 42.31 -28.16 -1.48
C GLY A 288 42.00 -29.16 -2.59
N ASP A 289 42.90 -30.11 -2.87
CA ASP A 289 42.67 -31.12 -3.92
C ASP A 289 41.60 -32.15 -3.51
N GLU A 290 41.52 -32.50 -2.23
CA GLU A 290 40.47 -33.33 -1.63
C GLU A 290 39.11 -32.62 -1.67
N LEU A 291 39.06 -31.33 -1.35
CA LEU A 291 37.85 -30.51 -1.47
C LEU A 291 37.39 -30.39 -2.94
N ASN A 292 38.32 -30.25 -3.88
CA ASN A 292 37.99 -30.23 -5.31
C ASN A 292 37.37 -31.57 -5.77
N LEU A 293 37.89 -32.70 -5.28
CA LEU A 293 37.33 -34.02 -5.55
C LEU A 293 35.90 -34.17 -5.01
N ILE A 294 35.66 -33.77 -3.75
CA ILE A 294 34.32 -33.80 -3.16
C ILE A 294 33.36 -32.92 -3.96
N PHE A 295 33.74 -31.66 -4.18
CA PHE A 295 32.90 -30.72 -4.93
C PHE A 295 32.55 -31.26 -6.31
N TYR A 296 33.55 -31.76 -7.05
CA TYR A 296 33.34 -32.30 -8.39
C TYR A 296 32.36 -33.48 -8.40
N TYR A 297 32.54 -34.47 -7.53
CA TYR A 297 31.68 -35.65 -7.51
C TYR A 297 30.29 -35.33 -6.95
N PHE A 298 30.18 -34.49 -5.91
CA PHE A 298 28.89 -34.09 -5.33
C PHE A 298 28.08 -33.28 -6.34
N TYR A 299 28.72 -32.38 -7.08
CA TYR A 299 28.07 -31.67 -8.19
C TYR A 299 27.65 -32.65 -9.30
N LYS A 300 28.53 -33.60 -9.69
CA LYS A 300 28.23 -34.61 -10.72
C LYS A 300 27.03 -35.49 -10.36
N PHE A 301 26.87 -35.83 -9.09
CA PHE A 301 25.75 -36.63 -8.58
C PHE A 301 24.54 -35.77 -8.16
N ARG A 302 24.52 -34.47 -8.50
CA ARG A 302 23.42 -33.54 -8.22
C ARG A 302 23.05 -33.44 -6.73
N ILE A 303 24.07 -33.50 -5.86
CA ILE A 303 23.90 -33.24 -4.42
C ILE A 303 23.64 -31.75 -4.15
N TYR A 304 24.16 -30.86 -5.01
CA TYR A 304 23.99 -29.41 -4.88
C TYR A 304 22.83 -28.91 -5.76
N ASP A 305 21.90 -28.17 -5.16
CA ASP A 305 20.76 -27.55 -5.84
C ASP A 305 21.14 -26.13 -6.33
N TYR A 306 21.95 -26.07 -7.38
CA TYR A 306 22.36 -24.82 -8.03
C TYR A 306 22.20 -24.92 -9.54
N PRO A 307 21.83 -23.82 -10.22
CA PRO A 307 21.54 -23.85 -11.65
C PRO A 307 22.78 -24.12 -12.51
N ASN A 308 23.97 -23.79 -12.02
CA ASN A 308 25.22 -24.05 -12.72
C ASN A 308 26.40 -24.33 -11.76
N LYS A 309 27.45 -24.96 -12.30
CA LYS A 309 28.64 -25.37 -11.55
C LYS A 309 29.38 -24.18 -10.92
N ARG A 310 29.33 -23.02 -11.58
CA ARG A 310 30.04 -21.81 -11.14
C ARG A 310 29.42 -21.20 -9.89
N GLU A 311 28.09 -21.16 -9.81
CA GLU A 311 27.39 -20.71 -8.61
C GLU A 311 27.59 -21.67 -7.43
N ALA A 312 27.50 -22.97 -7.69
CA ALA A 312 27.83 -23.97 -6.68
C ALA A 312 29.28 -23.83 -6.18
N ALA A 313 30.23 -23.56 -7.09
CA ALA A 313 31.65 -23.39 -6.74
C ALA A 313 31.90 -22.13 -5.90
N LYS A 314 31.21 -21.02 -6.19
CA LYS A 314 31.30 -19.79 -5.38
C LYS A 314 30.76 -20.01 -3.97
N ALA A 315 29.58 -20.61 -3.85
CA ALA A 315 28.99 -20.93 -2.54
C ALA A 315 29.89 -21.88 -1.73
N PHE A 316 30.40 -22.94 -2.37
CA PHE A 316 31.31 -23.89 -1.74
C PHE A 316 32.63 -23.23 -1.29
N SER A 317 33.22 -22.38 -2.14
CA SER A 317 34.46 -21.65 -1.88
C SER A 317 34.37 -20.68 -0.70
N ASN A 318 33.21 -20.08 -0.48
CA ASN A 318 33.00 -19.15 0.64
C ASN A 318 32.66 -19.89 1.94
N THR A 319 32.00 -21.05 1.84
CA THR A 319 31.50 -21.75 3.03
C THR A 319 32.53 -22.69 3.67
N ILE A 320 33.48 -23.26 2.92
CA ILE A 320 34.33 -24.37 3.39
C ILE A 320 35.82 -23.98 3.37
N GLN A 321 36.47 -24.16 4.53
CA GLN A 321 37.90 -23.98 4.69
C GLN A 321 38.64 -25.33 4.67
N SER A 322 39.78 -25.33 3.97
CA SER A 322 40.70 -26.47 3.96
C SER A 322 41.48 -26.58 5.28
N ILE A 323 42.26 -27.65 5.43
CA ILE A 323 43.12 -27.89 6.59
C ILE A 323 44.12 -26.76 6.87
N SER A 324 44.50 -25.98 5.85
CA SER A 324 45.37 -24.80 5.99
C SER A 324 44.62 -23.54 6.42
N LYS A 325 43.33 -23.62 6.75
CA LYS A 325 42.43 -22.50 7.03
C LYS A 325 42.34 -21.49 5.89
N GLN A 326 42.59 -21.96 4.67
CA GLN A 326 42.44 -21.17 3.45
C GLN A 326 41.22 -21.63 2.68
N ASN A 327 40.48 -20.66 2.15
CA ASN A 327 39.40 -20.89 1.20
C ASN A 327 39.97 -21.43 -0.11
N ILE A 328 39.37 -22.49 -0.65
CA ILE A 328 39.72 -22.98 -1.97
C ILE A 328 39.15 -22.03 -3.02
N SER A 329 39.96 -21.57 -3.98
CA SER A 329 39.46 -20.71 -5.05
C SER A 329 38.36 -21.39 -5.86
N TYR A 330 37.22 -20.72 -6.06
CA TYR A 330 36.14 -21.20 -6.94
C TYR A 330 36.64 -21.54 -8.37
N LYS A 331 37.65 -20.82 -8.87
CA LYS A 331 38.27 -21.10 -10.18
C LYS A 331 38.95 -22.46 -10.24
N THR A 332 39.48 -22.92 -9.11
CA THR A 332 40.07 -24.26 -8.96
C THR A 332 38.99 -25.33 -8.90
N LEU A 333 37.84 -25.05 -8.31
CA LEU A 333 36.68 -25.97 -8.25
C LEU A 333 35.98 -26.14 -9.62
N GLU A 334 36.02 -25.09 -10.46
CA GLU A 334 35.52 -25.17 -11.83
C GLU A 334 36.36 -26.11 -12.70
N LYS A 335 37.68 -26.18 -12.46
CA LYS A 335 38.64 -26.98 -13.24
C LYS A 335 38.93 -28.33 -12.58
N PHE A 336 38.65 -29.43 -13.29
CA PHE A 336 38.91 -30.77 -12.79
C PHE A 336 40.03 -31.46 -13.58
N GLU A 337 41.23 -31.46 -13.02
CA GLU A 337 42.44 -32.05 -13.63
C GLU A 337 42.70 -33.44 -13.04
N LYS A 338 42.21 -34.49 -13.70
CA LYS A 338 42.33 -35.88 -13.22
C LYS A 338 43.75 -36.30 -12.84
N SER A 339 44.73 -35.99 -13.69
CA SER A 339 46.14 -36.39 -13.50
C SER A 339 46.77 -35.76 -12.25
N ARG A 340 46.31 -34.56 -11.85
CA ARG A 340 46.82 -33.86 -10.66
C ARG A 340 46.21 -34.39 -9.36
N LEU A 341 45.01 -34.97 -9.43
CA LEU A 341 44.20 -35.34 -8.27
C LEU A 341 44.30 -36.82 -7.87
N GLU A 342 45.13 -37.62 -8.55
CA GLU A 342 45.18 -39.07 -8.38
C GLU A 342 45.54 -39.50 -6.95
N ALA A 343 46.58 -38.90 -6.36
CA ALA A 343 46.99 -39.18 -4.99
C ALA A 343 45.88 -38.82 -3.97
N SER A 344 45.25 -37.66 -4.14
CA SER A 344 44.13 -37.19 -3.29
C SER A 344 42.88 -38.07 -3.48
N ALA A 345 42.66 -38.64 -4.67
CA ALA A 345 41.53 -39.52 -4.95
C ALA A 345 41.64 -40.86 -4.21
N ILE A 346 42.85 -41.42 -4.06
CA ILE A 346 43.07 -42.64 -3.26
C ILE A 346 42.70 -42.40 -1.80
N LYS A 347 43.14 -41.27 -1.23
CA LYS A 347 42.84 -40.91 0.16
C LYS A 347 41.36 -40.62 0.37
N MET A 348 40.73 -39.88 -0.54
CA MET A 348 39.29 -39.58 -0.51
C MET A 348 38.44 -40.85 -0.62
N LYS A 349 38.83 -41.79 -1.49
CA LYS A 349 38.15 -43.09 -1.62
C LYS A 349 38.16 -43.89 -0.32
N ARG A 350 39.27 -43.89 0.42
CA ARG A 350 39.35 -44.55 1.74
C ARG A 350 38.44 -43.89 2.75
N LEU A 351 38.41 -42.55 2.79
CA LEU A 351 37.55 -41.79 3.69
C LEU A 351 36.06 -42.08 3.40
N LEU A 352 35.64 -42.00 2.14
CA LEU A 352 34.25 -42.27 1.76
C LEU A 352 33.83 -43.71 2.04
N LYS A 353 34.72 -44.69 1.85
CA LYS A 353 34.46 -46.08 2.26
C LYS A 353 34.22 -46.21 3.76
N ALA A 354 35.06 -45.58 4.58
CA ALA A 354 34.87 -45.59 6.03
C ALA A 354 33.54 -44.94 6.45
N VAL A 355 33.12 -43.86 5.76
CA VAL A 355 31.81 -43.23 5.99
C VAL A 355 30.68 -44.19 5.63
N VAL A 356 30.75 -44.86 4.47
CA VAL A 356 29.75 -45.86 4.07
C VAL A 356 29.71 -47.04 5.04
N GLU A 357 30.86 -47.55 5.47
CA GLU A 357 30.95 -48.64 6.45
C GLU A 357 30.33 -48.25 7.80
N ALA A 358 30.51 -47.00 8.24
CA ALA A 358 29.88 -46.48 9.46
C ALA A 358 28.35 -46.38 9.32
N ILE A 359 27.86 -45.85 8.18
CA ILE A 359 26.42 -45.82 7.88
C ILE A 359 25.86 -47.25 7.84
N ASP A 360 26.54 -48.18 7.19
CA ASP A 360 26.11 -49.57 7.13
C ASP A 360 26.10 -50.22 8.52
N GLN A 361 27.01 -49.85 9.44
CA GLN A 361 26.98 -50.35 10.81
C GLN A 361 25.79 -49.79 11.60
N ASP A 362 25.51 -48.50 11.47
CA ASP A 362 24.43 -47.83 12.22
C ASP A 362 23.03 -48.25 11.73
N PHE A 363 22.90 -48.66 10.46
CA PHE A 363 21.63 -48.98 9.82
C PHE A 363 21.52 -50.42 9.30
N LYS A 364 22.42 -51.32 9.72
CA LYS A 364 22.26 -52.77 9.47
C LYS A 364 21.15 -53.32 10.37
N HIS A 365 20.04 -53.70 9.74
CA HIS A 365 19.04 -54.60 10.31
C HIS A 365 19.53 -56.05 10.31
#